data_AF-A0A927ARM6-F1
#
_entry.id   AF-A0A927ARM6-F1
#
_cell.length_a   1.000
_cell.length_b   1.000
_cell.length_c   1.000
_cell.angle_alpha   90.00
_cell.angle_beta   90.00
_cell.angle_gamma   90.00
#
_symmetry.space_group_name_H-M   'P 1'
#
loop_
_entity.id
_entity.type
_entity.pdbx_description
1 polymer ?
#
loop_
_entity_poly.entity_id
_entity_poly.type
_entity_poly.pdbx_seq_one_letter_code
_entity_poly.pdbx_strand_id
1 'polypeptide(L)'
;MKSTPHLKPHLPDSQPQVSWLLAEGNYTHLYFHNGSQYLSAITLCKVCQRHLYLLRLSKQLEVDPILIVGWQRPAAKQLVVLLEGCGS
;
A
#
# COMPACT_ATOMS: atom_id res chain seq x y z
N MET A 1 -26.81 -11.04 38.10
CA MET A 1 -26.64 -11.44 36.69
C MET A 1 -25.26 -10.95 36.24
N LYS A 2 -24.33 -11.86 35.93
CA LYS A 2 -22.97 -11.52 35.49
C LYS A 2 -22.99 -11.27 33.98
N SER A 3 -22.66 -10.06 33.55
CA SER A 3 -22.51 -9.68 32.15
C SER A 3 -21.33 -10.43 31.54
N THR A 4 -21.59 -11.18 30.48
CA THR A 4 -20.60 -11.81 29.62
C THR A 4 -19.70 -10.73 29.01
N PRO A 5 -18.37 -10.82 29.13
CA PRO A 5 -17.50 -9.90 28.41
C PRO A 5 -17.61 -10.22 26.91
N HIS A 6 -18.04 -9.25 26.12
CA HIS A 6 -17.96 -9.33 24.67
C HIS A 6 -16.49 -9.46 24.28
N LEU A 7 -16.06 -10.66 23.92
CA LEU A 7 -14.80 -10.89 23.23
C LEU A 7 -14.84 -10.09 21.93
N LYS A 8 -14.15 -8.94 21.92
CA LYS A 8 -13.80 -8.28 20.66
C LYS A 8 -13.07 -9.32 19.80
N PRO A 9 -13.35 -9.43 18.49
CA PRO A 9 -12.54 -10.26 17.62
C PRO A 9 -11.10 -9.76 17.71
N HIS A 10 -10.21 -10.60 18.25
CA HIS A 10 -8.77 -10.43 18.14
C HIS A 10 -8.44 -10.54 16.64
N LEU A 11 -8.43 -9.40 15.94
CA LEU A 11 -7.62 -9.27 14.75
C LEU A 11 -6.17 -9.52 15.23
N PRO A 12 -5.42 -10.45 14.63
CA PRO A 12 -4.03 -10.65 15.00
C PRO A 12 -3.32 -9.32 14.84
N ASP A 13 -2.54 -8.93 15.85
CA ASP A 13 -1.76 -7.70 15.87
C ASP A 13 -0.99 -7.53 14.54
N SER A 14 -1.57 -6.68 13.70
CA SER A 14 -0.96 -5.86 12.66
C SER A 14 0.04 -6.57 11.74
N GLN A 15 -0.45 -7.24 10.70
CA GLN A 15 0.35 -7.26 9.47
C GLN A 15 0.61 -5.81 9.06
N PRO A 16 1.87 -5.43 8.76
CA PRO A 16 2.16 -4.06 8.38
C PRO A 16 1.36 -3.70 7.13
N GLN A 17 0.65 -2.58 7.19
CA GLN A 17 -0.13 -2.08 6.06
C GLN A 17 0.84 -1.71 4.93
N VAL A 18 0.49 -2.06 3.70
CA VAL A 18 1.26 -1.69 2.51
C VAL A 18 0.99 -0.23 2.17
N SER A 19 2.05 0.55 2.02
CA SER A 19 2.07 1.95 1.59
C SER A 19 2.02 2.07 0.07
N TRP A 20 2.86 1.32 -0.64
CA TRP A 20 2.83 1.28 -2.10
C TRP A 20 3.43 -0.01 -2.66
N LEU A 21 3.04 -0.33 -3.88
CA LEU A 21 3.50 -1.46 -4.66
C LEU A 21 4.21 -0.97 -5.92
N LEU A 22 5.38 -1.54 -6.22
CA LEU A 22 6.13 -1.24 -7.44
C LEU A 22 6.41 -2.52 -8.21
N ALA A 23 5.98 -2.59 -9.47
CA ALA A 23 6.31 -3.67 -10.38
C ALA A 23 7.68 -3.42 -11.03
N GLU A 24 8.59 -4.38 -10.86
CA GLU A 24 9.91 -4.37 -11.49
C GLU A 24 10.17 -5.72 -12.17
N GLY A 25 10.10 -5.73 -13.50
CA GLY A 25 10.17 -6.97 -14.28
C GLY A 25 9.04 -7.95 -13.91
N ASN A 26 9.44 -9.14 -13.43
CA ASN A 26 8.51 -10.20 -12.99
C ASN A 26 8.24 -10.17 -11.47
N TYR A 27 8.77 -9.17 -10.76
CA TYR A 27 8.68 -9.06 -9.31
C TYR A 27 7.81 -7.87 -8.90
N THR A 28 7.33 -7.91 -7.66
CA THR A 28 6.62 -6.80 -7.03
C THR A 28 7.31 -6.44 -5.72
N HIS A 29 7.74 -5.20 -5.60
CA HIS A 29 8.19 -4.64 -4.34
C HIS A 29 6.98 -4.15 -3.55
N LEU A 30 6.88 -4.59 -2.30
CA LEU A 30 5.91 -4.13 -1.32
C LEU A 30 6.64 -3.22 -0.34
N TYR A 31 6.19 -1.98 -0.22
CA TYR A 31 6.69 -1.03 0.77
C TYR A 31 5.61 -0.83 1.82
N PHE A 32 6.00 -0.88 3.08
CA PHE A 32 5.07 -0.85 4.21
C PHE A 32 5.15 0.46 4.98
N HIS A 33 4.06 0.80 5.67
CA HIS A 33 3.96 2.05 6.45
C HIS A 33 4.99 2.16 7.57
N ASN A 34 5.54 1.03 8.02
CA ASN A 34 6.62 0.97 9.02
C ASN A 34 8.04 1.14 8.43
N GLY A 35 8.16 1.49 7.15
CA GLY A 35 9.45 1.65 6.45
C GLY A 35 10.11 0.35 5.99
N SER A 36 9.54 -0.81 6.33
CA SER A 36 10.05 -2.10 5.82
C SER A 36 9.68 -2.30 4.35
N GLN A 37 10.40 -3.20 3.68
CA GLN A 37 10.14 -3.59 2.30
C GLN A 37 10.23 -5.11 2.13
N TYR A 38 9.47 -5.62 1.17
CA TYR A 38 9.49 -7.04 0.80
C TYR A 38 9.45 -7.20 -0.72
N LEU A 39 10.29 -8.09 -1.25
CA LEU A 39 10.28 -8.46 -2.66
C LEU A 39 9.48 -9.74 -2.88
N SER A 40 8.43 -9.65 -3.69
CA SER A 40 7.59 -10.78 -4.06
C SER A 40 7.88 -11.25 -5.49
N ALA A 41 7.96 -12.57 -5.68
CA ALA A 41 7.97 -13.19 -7.01
C ALA A 41 6.57 -13.27 -7.66
N ILE A 42 5.54 -12.75 -6.98
CA ILE A 42 4.18 -12.64 -7.49
C ILE A 42 4.06 -11.32 -8.28
N THR A 43 3.39 -11.36 -9.43
CA THR A 43 3.16 -10.18 -10.26
C THR A 43 2.23 -9.16 -9.58
N LEU A 44 2.40 -7.87 -9.91
CA LEU A 44 1.62 -6.78 -9.33
C LEU A 44 0.11 -7.01 -9.44
N CYS A 45 -0.35 -7.53 -10.59
CA CYS A 45 -1.76 -7.84 -10.82
C CYS A 45 -2.35 -8.87 -9.82
N LYS A 46 -1.54 -9.80 -9.32
CA LYS A 46 -1.97 -10.76 -8.30
C LYS A 46 -1.82 -10.19 -6.89
N VAL A 47 -0.78 -9.40 -6.64
CA VAL A 47 -0.58 -8.74 -5.33
C VAL A 47 -1.71 -7.75 -5.07
N CYS A 48 -2.08 -6.91 -6.05
CA CYS A 48 -3.11 -5.89 -5.89
C CYS A 48 -4.50 -6.43 -5.55
N GLN A 49 -4.81 -7.69 -5.91
CA GLN A 49 -6.07 -8.36 -5.53
C GLN A 49 -6.24 -8.47 -4.01
N ARG A 50 -5.14 -8.43 -3.24
CA ARG A 50 -5.14 -8.45 -1.77
C ARG A 50 -5.09 -7.07 -1.13
N HIS A 51 -4.83 -6.02 -1.93
CA HIS A 51 -4.63 -4.65 -1.46
C HIS A 51 -5.57 -3.68 -2.20
N LEU A 52 -6.87 -3.98 -2.16
CA LEU A 52 -7.91 -3.25 -2.92
C LEU A 52 -8.08 -1.78 -2.53
N TYR A 53 -7.49 -1.36 -1.41
CA TYR A 53 -7.49 0.03 -0.97
C TYR A 53 -6.44 0.90 -1.68
N LEU A 54 -5.50 0.28 -2.40
CA LEU A 54 -4.46 1.01 -3.13
C LEU A 54 -5.03 1.63 -4.42
N LEU A 55 -4.61 2.85 -4.68
CA LEU A 55 -4.91 3.57 -5.92
C LEU A 55 -3.82 3.28 -6.95
N ARG A 56 -4.22 2.75 -8.11
CA ARG A 56 -3.28 2.55 -9.24
C ARG A 56 -3.00 3.86 -9.95
N LEU A 57 -1.75 4.32 -9.86
CA LEU A 57 -1.27 5.56 -10.48
C LEU A 57 -0.61 5.33 -11.83
N SER A 58 -0.04 4.15 -12.05
CA SER A 58 0.58 3.77 -13.33
C SER A 58 0.46 2.26 -13.57
N LYS A 59 0.96 1.77 -14.72
CA LYS A 59 1.04 0.33 -14.99
C LYS A 59 1.93 -0.43 -13.98
N GLN A 60 2.83 0.28 -13.30
CA GLN A 60 3.82 -0.29 -12.40
C GLN A 60 3.64 0.14 -10.94
N LEU A 61 2.78 1.11 -10.64
CA LEU A 61 2.71 1.74 -9.33
C LEU A 61 1.27 1.78 -8.79
N GLU A 62 1.09 1.27 -7.58
CA GLU A 62 -0.11 1.46 -6.76
C GLU A 62 0.28 2.03 -5.40
N VAL A 63 -0.51 2.97 -4.89
CA VAL A 63 -0.18 3.72 -3.67
C VAL A 63 -1.40 3.82 -2.79
N ASP A 64 -1.20 3.73 -1.49
CA ASP A 64 -2.21 4.02 -0.48
C ASP A 64 -2.60 5.51 -0.59
N PRO A 65 -3.85 5.84 -0.95
CA PRO A 65 -4.26 7.22 -1.19
C PRO A 65 -4.12 8.10 0.06
N ILE A 66 -4.06 7.52 1.28
CA ILE A 66 -3.83 8.28 2.51
C ILE A 66 -2.48 9.00 2.53
N LEU A 67 -1.49 8.49 1.78
CA LEU A 67 -0.14 9.05 1.71
C LEU A 67 -0.02 10.16 0.68
N ILE A 68 -1.04 10.41 -0.15
CA ILE A 68 -0.98 11.40 -1.21
C ILE A 68 -1.21 12.79 -0.61
N VAL A 69 -0.14 13.56 -0.45
CA VAL A 69 -0.20 14.94 0.06
C VAL A 69 -0.35 15.98 -1.05
N GLY A 70 -0.11 15.59 -2.30
CA GLY A 70 -0.28 16.46 -3.44
C GLY A 70 0.02 15.77 -4.77
N TRP A 71 -0.31 16.46 -5.86
CA TRP A 71 0.00 16.00 -7.21
C TRP A 71 0.25 17.18 -8.13
N GLN A 72 1.06 16.95 -9.15
CA GLN A 72 1.38 17.93 -10.18
C GLN A 72 1.37 17.25 -11.55
N ARG A 73 1.00 18.00 -12.59
CA ARG A 73 1.00 17.53 -13.97
C ARG A 73 1.93 18.41 -14.82
N PRO A 74 3.25 18.19 -14.75
CA PRO A 74 4.23 19.05 -15.45
C PRO A 74 4.11 18.97 -16.98
N ALA A 75 3.57 17.87 -17.51
CA ALA A 75 3.30 17.70 -18.93
C ALA A 75 2.04 16.87 -19.16
N ALA A 76 1.45 16.93 -20.35
CA ALA A 76 0.21 16.24 -20.69
C ALA A 76 0.22 14.72 -20.40
N LYS A 77 1.39 14.07 -20.37
CA LYS A 77 1.55 12.63 -20.10
C LYS A 77 2.38 12.30 -18.85
N GLN A 78 2.63 13.27 -17.98
CA GLN A 78 3.40 13.06 -16.76
C GLN A 78 2.58 13.53 -15.56
N LEU A 79 2.36 12.61 -14.62
CA LEU A 79 1.78 12.88 -13.30
C LEU A 79 2.87 12.65 -12.27
N VAL A 80 3.13 13.68 -11.46
CA VAL A 80 3.98 13.60 -10.28
C VAL A 80 3.05 13.54 -9.09
N VAL A 81 3.24 12.54 -8.23
CA VAL A 81 2.48 12.39 -6.99
C VAL A 81 3.45 12.57 -5.83
N LEU A 82 3.12 13.48 -4.93
CA LEU A 82 3.87 13.74 -3.72
C LEU A 82 3.33 12.83 -2.62
N LEU A 83 4.20 12.03 -2.05
CA LEU A 83 3.86 11.09 -0.99
C LEU A 83 4.43 11.58 0.34
N GLU A 84 3.64 11.44 1.40
CA GLU A 84 4.15 11.54 2.75
C GLU A 84 5.16 10.42 2.98
N GLY A 85 6.33 10.75 3.53
CA GLY A 85 7.35 9.75 3.83
C GLY A 85 6.87 8.81 4.93
N CYS A 86 6.72 7.52 4.60
CA CYS A 86 6.56 6.48 5.60
C CYS A 86 7.92 6.05 6.14
N GLY A 87 8.31 6.61 7.29
CA GLY A 87 9.53 6.24 8.02
C GLY A 87 10.49 7.41 8.20
N SER A 88 10.77 7.70 9.47
CA SER A 88 11.76 8.66 9.99
C SER A 88 13.18 8.41 9.51
#